data_AF-A0A4Q5TBR0-F1
#
_entry.id   AF-A0A4Q5TBR0-F1
#
_cell.length_a   1.000
_cell.length_b   1.000
_cell.length_c   1.000
_cell.angle_alpha   90.00
_cell.angle_beta   90.00
_cell.angle_gamma   90.00
#
_symmetry.space_group_name_H-M   'P 1'
#
loop_
_entity.id
_entity.type
_entity.pdbx_description
1 polymer ?
#
loop_
_entity_poly.entity_id
_entity_poly.type
_entity_poly.pdbx_seq_one_letter_code
_entity_poly.pdbx_strand_id
1 'polypeptide(L)'
;MTAPPPRIAVDHRVVRWSEGTGVARYRAGLADALSRLPIRVEPIGDGGDPSARPAWRDLARILHGRPVASRQGQGWDCPDLYRLALRRFTAIGTLLELTLTDPPAIVHWSHPMPIHVVGAANLYT
;
A
#
# COMPACT_ATOMS: atom_id res chain seq x y z
N MET A 1 21.60 -23.92 -2.02
CA MET A 1 20.60 -23.01 -2.61
C MET A 1 20.34 -21.90 -1.62
N THR A 2 20.70 -20.66 -1.94
CA THR A 2 20.44 -19.51 -1.06
C THR A 2 18.95 -19.14 -1.17
N ALA A 3 18.26 -18.95 -0.05
CA ALA A 3 16.86 -18.51 -0.06
C ALA A 3 16.72 -17.16 -0.78
N PRO A 4 15.61 -16.89 -1.48
CA PRO A 4 15.39 -15.60 -2.10
C PRO A 4 15.40 -14.49 -1.03
N PRO A 5 15.87 -13.28 -1.37
CA PRO A 5 15.89 -12.16 -0.43
C PRO A 5 14.46 -11.86 0.04
N PRO A 6 14.27 -11.47 1.31
CA PRO A 6 12.95 -11.16 1.83
C PRO A 6 12.37 -9.95 1.09
N ARG A 7 11.06 -9.99 0.87
CA ARG A 7 10.29 -8.96 0.16
C ARG A 7 9.66 -8.01 1.17
N ILE A 8 9.82 -6.71 0.94
CA ILE A 8 9.17 -5.64 1.69
C ILE A 8 8.37 -4.80 0.69
N ALA A 9 7.07 -4.63 0.91
CA ALA A 9 6.31 -3.65 0.16
C ALA A 9 6.30 -2.28 0.86
N VAL A 10 6.44 -1.22 0.07
CA VAL A 10 6.41 0.18 0.55
C VAL A 10 5.38 0.95 -0.24
N ASP A 11 4.56 1.75 0.43
CA ASP A 11 3.48 2.46 -0.24
C ASP A 11 3.99 3.37 -1.39
N HIS A 12 3.33 3.32 -2.55
CA HIS A 12 3.71 4.04 -3.78
C HIS A 12 3.72 5.55 -3.59
N ARG A 13 3.06 6.08 -2.55
CA ARG A 13 3.14 7.51 -2.27
C ARG A 13 4.59 7.88 -2.01
N VAL A 14 5.45 6.98 -1.49
CA VAL A 14 6.92 7.12 -1.34
C VAL A 14 7.66 7.37 -2.67
N VAL A 15 7.13 6.90 -3.80
CA VAL A 15 7.81 6.90 -5.10
C VAL A 15 7.62 8.20 -5.90
N ARG A 16 6.62 9.05 -5.57
CA ARG A 16 6.31 10.26 -6.37
C ARG A 16 6.10 11.54 -5.54
N TRP A 17 7.15 12.14 -4.97
CA TRP A 17 7.15 13.54 -4.50
C TRP A 17 8.59 14.08 -4.53
N SER A 18 8.87 15.12 -5.31
CA SER A 18 10.22 15.70 -5.47
C SER A 18 10.50 16.94 -4.62
N GLU A 19 9.51 17.55 -3.96
CA GLU A 19 9.71 18.82 -3.24
C GLU A 19 8.83 18.95 -1.96
N GLY A 20 9.45 19.44 -0.87
CA GLY A 20 8.77 19.94 0.34
C GLY A 20 8.88 19.11 1.65
N THR A 21 9.46 19.72 2.69
CA THR A 21 9.38 19.40 4.14
C THR A 21 9.82 17.98 4.61
N GLY A 22 9.98 17.79 5.94
CA GLY A 22 10.68 16.64 6.57
C GLY A 22 10.25 15.23 6.12
N VAL A 23 9.04 15.06 5.61
CA VAL A 23 8.53 13.79 5.03
C VAL A 23 9.35 13.38 3.79
N ALA A 24 9.72 14.32 2.93
CA ALA A 24 10.55 14.03 1.76
C ALA A 24 11.95 13.51 2.17
N ARG A 25 12.53 14.08 3.25
CA ARG A 25 13.80 13.62 3.81
C ARG A 25 13.69 12.23 4.43
N TYR A 26 12.62 11.97 5.19
CA TYR A 26 12.35 10.63 5.74
C TYR A 26 12.28 9.59 4.62
N ARG A 27 11.54 9.88 3.55
CA ARG A 27 11.38 8.98 2.40
C ARG A 27 12.67 8.71 1.66
N ALA A 28 13.47 9.75 1.43
CA ALA A 28 14.79 9.62 0.82
C ALA A 28 15.72 8.76 1.70
N GLY A 29 15.72 9.01 3.01
CA GLY A 29 16.52 8.23 3.97
C GLY A 29 16.08 6.77 4.06
N LEU A 30 14.77 6.50 4.07
CA LEU A 30 14.24 5.14 4.05
C LEU A 30 14.62 4.41 2.76
N ALA A 31 14.45 5.05 1.60
CA ALA A 31 14.82 4.47 0.31
C ALA A 31 16.33 4.15 0.23
N ASP A 32 17.19 5.09 0.66
CA ASP A 32 18.64 4.87 0.75
C ASP A 32 18.98 3.72 1.69
N ALA A 33 18.40 3.68 2.89
CA ALA A 33 18.64 2.61 3.85
C ALA A 33 18.23 1.23 3.31
N LEU A 34 17.03 1.13 2.71
CA LEU A 34 16.54 -0.12 2.12
C LEU A 34 17.43 -0.57 0.94
N SER A 35 17.97 0.35 0.14
CA SER A 35 18.84 0.03 -1.00
C SER A 35 20.17 -0.62 -0.62
N ARG A 36 20.59 -0.44 0.64
CA ARG A 36 21.85 -1.01 1.18
C ARG A 36 21.68 -2.39 1.78
N LEU A 37 20.44 -2.87 1.89
CA LEU A 37 20.12 -4.18 2.44
C LEU A 37 19.89 -5.20 1.32
N PRO A 38 20.22 -6.49 1.53
CA PRO A 38 19.96 -7.56 0.56
C PRO A 38 18.48 -7.98 0.59
N ILE A 39 17.59 -7.02 0.33
CA ILE A 39 16.12 -7.18 0.36
C ILE A 39 15.52 -6.74 -0.96
N ARG A 40 14.34 -7.26 -1.27
CA ARG A 40 13.58 -6.81 -2.44
C ARG A 40 12.49 -5.83 -2.01
N VAL A 41 12.58 -4.59 -2.49
CA VAL A 41 11.56 -3.56 -2.26
C VAL A 41 10.55 -3.57 -3.39
N GLU A 42 9.27 -3.66 -3.05
CA GLU A 42 8.16 -3.68 -4.01
C GLU A 42 7.22 -2.51 -3.71
N PRO A 43 6.87 -1.67 -4.69
CA PRO A 43 5.95 -0.60 -4.39
C PRO A 43 4.50 -1.14 -4.33
N ILE A 44 3.68 -0.63 -3.42
CA ILE A 44 2.25 -1.02 -3.28
C ILE A 44 1.36 0.22 -3.26
N GLY A 45 0.30 0.24 -4.04
CA GLY A 45 -0.39 1.50 -4.26
C GLY A 45 -1.77 1.44 -4.84
N ASP A 46 -2.26 2.64 -5.05
CA ASP A 46 -3.52 2.88 -5.72
C ASP A 46 -3.35 2.69 -7.22
N GLY A 47 -4.21 1.86 -7.79
CA GLY A 47 -4.34 1.68 -9.23
C GLY A 47 -5.65 2.26 -9.75
N GLY A 48 -5.86 2.17 -11.06
CA GLY A 48 -7.11 2.57 -11.69
C GLY A 48 -7.20 4.08 -12.00
N ASP A 49 -8.40 4.51 -12.38
CA ASP A 49 -8.67 5.87 -12.86
C ASP A 49 -8.92 6.83 -11.69
N PRO A 50 -8.03 7.82 -11.43
CA PRO A 50 -8.19 8.78 -10.34
C PRO A 50 -9.41 9.72 -10.54
N SER A 51 -9.96 9.80 -11.75
CA SER A 51 -11.12 10.62 -12.07
C SER A 51 -12.46 9.92 -11.79
N ALA A 52 -12.45 8.60 -11.55
CA ALA A 52 -13.65 7.81 -11.29
C ALA A 52 -14.42 8.39 -10.08
N ARG A 53 -15.71 8.66 -10.25
CA ARG A 53 -16.57 9.17 -9.17
C ARG A 53 -17.27 8.01 -8.45
N PRO A 54 -17.44 8.08 -7.12
CA PRO A 54 -18.19 7.06 -6.40
C PRO A 54 -19.65 7.05 -6.85
N ALA A 55 -20.18 5.87 -7.16
CA ALA A 55 -21.60 5.62 -7.35
C ALA A 55 -22.20 4.95 -6.11
N TRP A 56 -23.53 4.94 -5.99
CA TRP A 56 -24.21 4.23 -4.90
C TRP A 56 -23.85 2.73 -4.85
N ARG A 57 -23.46 2.14 -5.99
CA ARG A 57 -22.99 0.74 -6.09
C ARG A 57 -21.67 0.51 -5.33
N ASP A 58 -20.91 1.57 -5.08
CA ASP A 58 -19.67 1.50 -4.30
C ASP A 58 -19.90 1.42 -2.80
N LEU A 59 -21.13 1.68 -2.28
CA LEU A 59 -21.44 1.51 -0.86
C LEU A 59 -21.19 0.07 -0.40
N ALA A 60 -21.63 -0.92 -1.18
CA ALA A 60 -21.39 -2.33 -0.87
C ALA A 60 -19.89 -2.64 -0.84
N ARG A 61 -19.13 -2.07 -1.78
CA ARG A 61 -17.66 -2.19 -1.84
C ARG A 61 -16.99 -1.51 -0.65
N ILE A 62 -17.47 -0.36 -0.20
CA ILE A 62 -16.96 0.34 0.99
C ILE A 62 -17.19 -0.50 2.26
N LEU A 63 -18.41 -1.02 2.44
CA LEU A 63 -18.81 -1.69 3.67
C LEU A 63 -18.34 -3.15 3.74
N HIS A 64 -18.28 -3.86 2.61
CA HIS A 64 -18.03 -5.30 2.56
C HIS A 64 -16.93 -5.72 1.57
N GLY A 65 -16.37 -4.78 0.81
CA GLY A 65 -15.35 -5.09 -0.17
C GLY A 65 -14.08 -5.64 0.47
N ARG A 66 -13.60 -6.74 -0.11
CA ARG A 66 -12.30 -7.34 0.16
C ARG A 66 -11.47 -7.23 -1.11
N PRO A 67 -10.84 -6.07 -1.36
CA PRO A 67 -10.07 -5.89 -2.58
C PRO A 67 -8.88 -6.85 -2.62
N VAL A 68 -8.56 -7.27 -3.84
CA VAL A 68 -7.36 -8.05 -4.14
C VAL A 68 -6.43 -7.15 -4.95
N ALA A 69 -5.21 -6.94 -4.45
CA ALA A 69 -4.20 -6.23 -5.21
C ALA A 69 -3.70 -7.11 -6.36
N SER A 70 -3.54 -6.51 -7.53
CA SER A 70 -2.96 -7.15 -8.71
C SER A 70 -1.48 -6.81 -8.82
N ARG A 71 -0.67 -7.79 -9.19
CA ARG A 71 0.75 -7.59 -9.47
C ARG A 71 0.91 -6.73 -10.73
N GLN A 72 1.57 -5.58 -10.61
CA GLN A 72 1.84 -4.64 -11.71
C GLN A 72 3.33 -4.31 -11.77
N GLY A 73 4.00 -4.72 -12.86
CA GLY A 73 5.44 -4.56 -13.01
C GLY A 73 6.22 -5.20 -11.85
N GLN A 74 6.92 -4.38 -11.06
CA GLN A 74 7.68 -4.80 -9.88
C GLN A 74 6.90 -4.68 -8.56
N GLY A 75 5.64 -4.24 -8.59
CA GLY A 75 4.84 -3.93 -7.41
C GLY A 75 3.40 -4.41 -7.47
N TRP A 76 2.55 -3.73 -6.70
CA TRP A 76 1.16 -4.10 -6.45
C TRP A 76 0.24 -2.90 -6.58
N ASP A 77 -0.81 -3.06 -7.37
CA ASP A 77 -1.84 -2.04 -7.52
C ASP A 77 -3.20 -2.57 -7.09
N CYS A 78 -3.93 -1.76 -6.33
CA CYS A 78 -5.31 -2.01 -5.98
C CYS A 78 -6.16 -0.80 -6.40
N PRO A 79 -7.19 -0.98 -7.26
CA PRO A 79 -8.05 0.11 -7.67
C PRO A 79 -8.76 0.82 -6.52
N ASP A 80 -8.63 2.14 -6.45
CA ASP A 80 -9.10 3.05 -5.40
C ASP A 80 -8.63 2.69 -3.97
N LEU A 81 -7.48 2.05 -3.81
CA LEU A 81 -7.01 1.53 -2.52
C LEU A 81 -7.16 2.54 -1.39
N TYR A 82 -6.60 3.74 -1.58
CA TYR A 82 -6.56 4.75 -0.54
C TYR A 82 -7.92 5.34 -0.24
N ARG A 83 -8.72 5.60 -1.28
CA ARG A 83 -10.07 6.16 -1.15
C ARG A 83 -11.01 5.18 -0.46
N LEU A 84 -10.94 3.91 -0.84
CA LEU A 84 -11.74 2.84 -0.26
C LEU A 84 -11.41 2.66 1.22
N ALA A 85 -10.11 2.63 1.55
CA ALA A 85 -9.64 2.49 2.93
C ALA A 85 -10.15 3.61 3.82
N LEU A 86 -9.96 4.86 3.39
CA LEU A 86 -10.39 6.02 4.17
C LEU A 86 -11.91 6.02 4.35
N ARG A 87 -12.69 5.78 3.28
CA ARG A 87 -14.16 5.76 3.36
C ARG A 87 -14.68 4.66 4.27
N ARG A 88 -14.12 3.46 4.21
CA ARG A 88 -14.50 2.36 5.09
C ARG A 88 -14.21 2.71 6.55
N PHE A 89 -13.02 3.23 6.82
CA PHE A 89 -12.63 3.63 8.16
C PHE A 89 -13.53 4.76 8.69
N THR A 90 -13.84 5.77 7.88
CA THR A 90 -14.78 6.84 8.25
C THR A 90 -16.20 6.32 8.47
N ALA A 91 -16.67 5.38 7.65
CA ALA A 91 -18.06 4.89 7.73
C ALA A 91 -18.30 3.94 8.91
N ILE A 92 -17.36 3.02 9.18
CA ILE A 92 -17.57 1.92 10.13
C ILE A 92 -16.38 1.65 11.06
N GLY A 93 -15.32 2.47 11.03
CA GLY A 93 -14.19 2.36 11.97
C GLY A 93 -13.28 1.14 11.76
N THR A 94 -13.40 0.42 10.63
CA THR A 94 -12.60 -0.78 10.36
C THR A 94 -11.51 -0.54 9.32
N LEU A 95 -10.36 -1.21 9.48
CA LEU A 95 -9.30 -1.25 8.47
C LEU A 95 -9.81 -1.98 7.22
N LEU A 96 -9.33 -1.55 6.06
CA LEU A 96 -9.54 -2.27 4.81
C LEU A 96 -8.58 -3.45 4.73
N GLU A 97 -9.12 -4.67 4.75
CA GLU A 97 -8.35 -5.89 4.48
C GLU A 97 -8.01 -5.96 2.98
N LEU A 98 -6.72 -5.95 2.67
CA LEU A 98 -6.18 -6.08 1.32
C LEU A 98 -5.50 -7.44 1.17
N THR A 99 -5.93 -8.22 0.18
CA THR A 99 -5.32 -9.52 -0.12
C THR A 99 -4.35 -9.39 -1.29
N LEU A 100 -3.15 -9.96 -1.14
CA LEU A 100 -2.17 -10.15 -2.20
C LEU A 100 -2.05 -11.65 -2.48
N THR A 101 -1.86 -12.04 -3.75
CA THR A 101 -1.73 -13.47 -4.12
C THR A 101 -0.44 -14.09 -3.62
N ASP A 102 0.61 -13.29 -3.45
CA ASP A 102 1.91 -13.69 -2.93
C ASP A 102 2.46 -12.55 -2.05
N PRO A 103 1.96 -12.43 -0.79
CA PRO A 103 2.22 -11.28 0.06
C PRO A 103 3.71 -11.17 0.44
N PRO A 104 4.26 -9.95 0.52
CA PRO A 104 5.59 -9.73 1.07
C PRO A 104 5.62 -10.06 2.57
N ALA A 105 6.82 -10.23 3.14
CA ALA A 105 6.95 -10.47 4.57
C ALA A 105 6.51 -9.25 5.40
N ILE A 106 6.82 -8.05 4.90
CA ILE A 106 6.52 -6.76 5.55
C ILE A 106 5.85 -5.83 4.55
N VAL A 107 4.87 -5.07 5.02
CA VAL A 107 4.29 -3.91 4.33
C VAL A 107 4.51 -2.67 5.19
N HIS A 108 5.15 -1.66 4.62
CA HIS A 108 5.43 -0.39 5.28
C HIS A 108 4.54 0.72 4.72
N TRP A 109 3.77 1.34 5.60
CA TRP A 109 2.92 2.48 5.33
C TRP A 109 3.55 3.75 5.92
N SER A 110 4.10 4.60 5.06
CA SER A 110 4.77 5.85 5.41
C SER A 110 3.81 6.97 5.84
N HIS A 111 2.52 6.70 5.68
CA HIS A 111 1.43 7.46 6.27
C HIS A 111 0.47 6.43 6.88
N PRO A 112 -0.11 6.68 8.06
CA PRO A 112 -1.01 5.74 8.72
C PRO A 112 -2.34 5.62 7.98
N MET A 113 -2.32 4.88 6.87
CA MET A 113 -3.49 4.55 6.08
C MET A 113 -4.24 3.39 6.75
N PRO A 114 -5.58 3.42 6.82
CA PRO A 114 -6.37 2.38 7.47
C PRO A 114 -6.50 1.12 6.58
N ILE A 115 -5.36 0.51 6.23
CA ILE A 115 -5.23 -0.64 5.34
C ILE A 115 -4.46 -1.72 6.09
N HIS A 116 -4.93 -2.96 6.00
CA HIS A 116 -4.23 -4.13 6.53
C HIS A 116 -4.00 -5.13 5.41
N VAL A 117 -2.74 -5.41 5.08
CA VAL A 117 -2.41 -6.50 4.15
C VAL A 117 -2.43 -7.83 4.87
N VAL A 118 -3.32 -8.72 4.45
CA VAL A 118 -3.46 -10.05 5.02
C VAL A 118 -2.23 -10.89 4.68
N GLY A 119 -1.68 -11.57 5.69
CA GLY A 119 -0.51 -12.44 5.53
C GLY A 119 0.85 -11.73 5.56
N ALA A 120 0.89 -10.43 5.88
CA ALA A 120 2.12 -9.65 6.02
C ALA A 120 2.19 -8.92 7.38
N ALA A 121 3.40 -8.65 7.87
CA ALA A 121 3.60 -7.73 8.98
C ALA A 121 3.38 -6.29 8.50
N ASN A 122 2.36 -5.61 9.04
CA ASN A 122 2.04 -4.24 8.65
C ASN A 122 2.70 -3.26 9.64
N LEU A 123 3.56 -2.38 9.12
CA LEU A 123 4.23 -1.32 9.86
C LEU A 123 3.68 0.04 9.43
N TYR A 124 3.35 0.89 10.40
CA TYR A 124 2.81 2.23 10.18
C TYR A 124 3.69 3.24 10.89
N THR A 125 4.06 4.32 10.19
CA THR A 125 4.91 5.39 10.73
C THR A 125 4.31 6.76 10.46
#